data_AF-A0AA50E2W2-F1
#
_entry.id   AF-A0AA50E2W2-F1
#
_cell.length_a   1.000
_cell.length_b   1.000
_cell.length_c   1.000
_cell.angle_alpha   90.00
_cell.angle_beta   90.00
_cell.angle_gamma   90.00
#
_symmetry.space_group_name_H-M   'P 1'
#
loop_
_entity.id
_entity.type
_entity.pdbx_description
1 polymer ?
#
loop_
_entity_poly.entity_id
_entity_poly.type
_entity_poly.pdbx_seq_one_letter_code
_entity_poly.pdbx_strand_id
1 'polypeptide(L)' 'MGGETVFPDSRLTVLRVASLVERGESPAAILEDYPYLKPIDLKFAPIYCQRQTCDRAYQPL' A
#
# COMPACT_ATOMS: atom_id res chain seq x y z
N MET A 1 12.30 -3.08 -9.70
CA MET A 1 11.55 -2.76 -8.46
C MET A 1 12.48 -1.96 -7.57
N GLY A 2 12.47 -0.63 -7.72
CA GLY A 2 13.46 0.29 -7.14
C GLY A 2 13.05 0.75 -5.74
N GLY A 3 13.28 -0.10 -4.72
CA GLY A 3 13.08 0.27 -3.31
C GLY A 3 11.62 0.38 -2.85
N GLU A 4 10.66 -0.09 -3.65
CA GLU A 4 9.25 -0.07 -3.28
C GLU A 4 8.91 -1.22 -2.32
N THR A 5 8.16 -0.91 -1.27
CA THR A 5 7.68 -1.90 -0.31
C THR A 5 6.61 -2.77 -0.97
N VAL A 6 6.89 -4.06 -1.04
CA VAL A 6 6.00 -5.08 -1.58
C VAL A 6 5.50 -5.99 -0.46
N PHE A 7 4.30 -6.55 -0.63
CA PHE A 7 3.82 -7.60 0.26
C PHE A 7 4.64 -8.88 0.06
N PRO A 8 4.93 -9.63 1.15
CA PRO A 8 5.65 -10.90 1.06
C PRO A 8 4.90 -11.86 0.12
N ASP A 9 5.68 -12.61 -0.66
CA ASP A 9 5.18 -13.55 -1.68
C ASP A 9 4.31 -12.93 -2.78
N SER A 10 4.36 -11.60 -2.94
CA SER A 10 3.61 -10.87 -3.95
C SER A 10 4.46 -9.83 -4.67
N ARG A 11 4.03 -9.49 -5.90
CA ARG A 11 4.52 -8.31 -6.64
C ARG A 11 3.65 -7.08 -6.39
N LEU A 12 2.69 -7.18 -5.48
CA LEU A 12 1.78 -6.10 -5.11
C LEU A 12 2.50 -5.12 -4.19
N THR A 13 2.58 -3.87 -4.63
CA THR A 13 3.18 -2.79 -3.84
C THR A 13 2.18 -2.26 -2.83
N VAL A 14 2.68 -1.82 -1.67
CA VAL A 14 1.84 -1.16 -0.64
C VAL A 14 1.18 0.10 -1.22
N LEU A 15 1.88 0.81 -2.11
CA LEU A 15 1.34 1.96 -2.86
C LEU A 15 0.11 1.61 -3.69
N ARG A 16 0.13 0.45 -4.36
CA ARG A 16 -1.02 0.00 -5.15
C ARG A 16 -2.25 -0.22 -4.28
N VAL A 17 -2.08 -0.86 -3.13
CA VAL A 17 -3.16 -1.10 -2.17
C VAL A 17 -3.67 0.22 -1.59
N ALA A 18 -2.76 1.13 -1.20
CA ALA A 18 -3.11 2.46 -0.72
C ALA A 18 -3.97 3.22 -1.75
N SER A 19 -3.56 3.20 -3.03
CA SER A 19 -4.32 3.86 -4.11
C SER A 19 -5.71 3.25 -4.32
N LEU A 20 -5.89 1.94 -4.15
CA LEU A 20 -7.21 1.31 -4.26
C LEU A 20 -8.11 1.78 -3.12
N VAL A 21 -7.59 1.78 -1.89
CA VAL A 21 -8.30 2.26 -0.70
C VAL A 21 -8.67 3.74 -0.82
N GLU A 22 -7.76 4.59 -1.29
CA GLU A 22 -8.01 6.03 -1.50
C GLU A 22 -9.04 6.31 -2.60
N ARG A 23 -9.14 5.43 -3.61
CA ARG A 23 -10.17 5.51 -4.66
C ARG A 23 -11.56 5.11 -4.16
N GLY A 24 -11.67 4.59 -2.94
CA GLY A 24 -12.93 4.13 -2.37
C GLY A 24 -13.31 2.70 -2.77
N GLU A 25 -12.35 1.90 -3.24
CA GLU A 25 -12.58 0.47 -3.47
C GLU A 25 -13.01 -0.22 -2.17
N SER A 26 -13.94 -1.17 -2.30
CA SER A 26 -14.44 -1.88 -1.13
C SER A 26 -13.35 -2.82 -0.57
N PRO A 27 -13.13 -2.85 0.75
CA PRO A 27 -12.16 -3.76 1.35
C PRO A 27 -12.42 -5.23 0.99
N ALA A 28 -13.68 -5.62 0.84
CA ALA A 28 -14.07 -6.96 0.45
C ALA A 28 -13.58 -7.31 -0.97
N ALA A 29 -13.78 -6.42 -1.95
CA ALA A 29 -13.31 -6.62 -3.31
C ALA A 29 -11.78 -6.71 -3.38
N ILE A 30 -11.06 -5.87 -2.62
CA ILE A 30 -9.59 -5.92 -2.59
C ILE A 30 -9.11 -7.25 -1.98
N LEU A 31 -9.77 -7.77 -0.95
CA LEU A 31 -9.42 -9.06 -0.35
C LEU A 31 -9.82 -10.26 -1.24
N GLU A 32 -10.86 -10.11 -2.07
CA GLU A 32 -11.24 -11.10 -3.07
C GLU A 32 -10.17 -11.22 -4.16
N ASP A 33 -9.69 -10.08 -4.67
CA ASP A 33 -8.60 -10.02 -5.66
C ASP A 33 -7.24 -10.45 -5.07
N TYR A 34 -7.03 -10.19 -3.78
CA TYR A 34 -5.77 -10.43 -3.08
C TYR A 34 -6.00 -11.17 -1.75
N PRO A 35 -6.28 -12.48 -1.77
CA PRO A 35 -6.66 -13.25 -0.58
C PRO A 35 -5.53 -13.43 0.44
N TYR A 36 -4.29 -13.12 0.07
CA TYR A 36 -3.14 -13.11 0.97
C TYR A 36 -3.04 -11.82 1.80
N LEU A 37 -3.79 -10.78 1.44
CA LEU A 37 -3.86 -9.56 2.24
C LEU A 37 -4.76 -9.78 3.45
N LYS A 38 -4.42 -9.10 4.54
CA LYS A 38 -5.26 -9.05 5.73
C LYS A 38 -6.01 -7.71 5.76
N PRO A 39 -7.17 -7.63 6.45
CA PRO A 39 -7.88 -6.37 6.63
C PRO A 39 -7.03 -5.28 7.30
N ILE A 40 -6.06 -5.68 8.12
CA ILE A 40 -5.09 -4.78 8.75
C ILE A 40 -4.21 -4.10 7.68
N ASP A 41 -3.79 -4.83 6.64
CA ASP A 41 -2.91 -4.31 5.60
C ASP A 41 -3.58 -3.19 4.80
N LEU A 42 -4.90 -3.30 4.56
CA LEU A 42 -5.69 -2.26 3.90
C LEU A 42 -5.77 -0.96 4.72
N LYS A 43 -5.85 -1.08 6.06
CA LYS A 43 -5.88 0.09 6.95
C LYS A 43 -4.52 0.78 7.03
N PHE A 44 -3.43 0.00 7.03
CA PHE A 44 -2.08 0.53 7.18
C PHE A 44 -1.43 0.97 5.87
N ALA A 45 -1.85 0.44 4.72
CA ALA A 45 -1.30 0.81 3.41
C ALA A 45 -1.27 2.34 3.16
N PRO A 46 -2.38 3.10 3.32
CA PRO A 46 -2.35 4.55 3.12
C PRO A 46 -1.51 5.29 4.16
N ILE A 47 -1.50 4.83 5.41
CA ILE A 47 -0.67 5.40 6.49
C ILE A 47 0.82 5.23 6.17
N TYR A 48 1.19 4.06 5.66
CA TYR A 48 2.55 3.71 5.27
C TYR A 48 3.03 4.58 4.12
N CYS A 49 2.20 4.79 3.09
CA CYS A 49 2.51 5.68 1.98
C CYS A 49 2.63 7.15 2.38
N GLN A 50 1.74 7.66 3.24
CA GLN A 50 1.85 9.03 3.75
C GLN A 50 3.15 9.27 4.53
N ARG A 51 3.60 8.30 5.32
CA ARG A 51 4.91 8.37 5.99
C ARG A 51 6.07 8.34 5.02
N GLN A 52 6.04 7.47 4.01
CA GLN A 52 7.08 7.45 2.98
C GLN A 52 7.18 8.76 2.21
N THR A 53 6.06 9.44 1.93
CA THR A 53 6.09 10.76 1.30
C THR A 53 6.67 11.84 2.22
N CYS A 54 6.50 11.75 3.54
CA CYS A 54 7.21 12.62 4.49
C CYS A 54 8.72 12.33 4.53
N ASP A 55 9.14 11.06 4.44
CA ASP A 55 10.58 10.71 4.34
C ASP A 55 11.18 11.14 2.99
N ARG A 56 10.41 11.08 1.90
CA ARG A 56 10.83 11.56 0.57
C ARG A 56 10.89 13.08 0.47
N ALA A 57 10.14 13.80 1.30
CA ALA A 57 10.25 15.25 1.46
C ALA A 57 11.53 15.66 2.21
N TYR A 58 12.28 14.70 2.77
CA TYR A 58 13.62 14.87 3.35
C TYR A 58 14.70 14.28 2.43
N GLN A 59 14.58 14.49 1.11
CA GLN A 59 15.75 14.42 0.23
C GLN A 59 16.36 15.83 0.18
N PRO A 60 17.48 16.12 0.88
CA PRO A 60 18.18 17.38 0.67
C PRO A 60 18.63 17.41 -0.80
N LEU A 61 18.31 18.53 -1.46
CA LEU A 61 18.85 18.90 -2.77
C LEU A 61 20.38 18.92 -2.74
#